data_AF-A0A3D9SYD2-F1
#
_entry.id   AF-A0A3D9SYD2-F1
#
_cell.length_a   1.000
_cell.length_b   1.000
_cell.length_c   1.000
_cell.angle_alpha   90.00
_cell.angle_beta   90.00
_cell.angle_gamma   90.00
#
_symmetry.space_group_name_H-M   'P 1'
#
loop_
_entity.id
_entity.type
_entity.pdbx_description
1 polymer ?
#
loop_
_entity_poly.entity_id
_entity_poly.type
_entity_poly.pdbx_seq_one_letter_code
_entity_poly.pdbx_strand_id
1 'polypeptide(L)' 'MAAQSFTDADVRQVLHAVGVPADDHHLTFEQLDVDSLALMEMATRIMRSHGVDIEELLTPDRTPAAMKALVNDLLSAG' A
#
# COMPACT_ATOMS: atom_id res chain seq x y z
N MET A 1 23.82 -4.47 2.82
CA MET A 1 22.58 -3.67 2.72
C MET A 1 21.48 -4.48 3.40
N ALA A 2 20.77 -3.90 4.37
CA ALA A 2 19.57 -4.56 4.87
C ALA A 2 18.57 -4.63 3.71
N ALA A 3 18.00 -5.81 3.45
CA ALA A 3 16.90 -5.92 2.48
C ALA A 3 15.76 -5.03 3.01
N GLN A 4 15.41 -3.99 2.27
CA GLN A 4 14.26 -3.18 2.59
C GLN A 4 13.02 -4.02 2.25
N SER A 5 12.14 -4.22 3.23
CA SER A 5 10.93 -5.01 3.05
C SER A 5 9.75 -4.22 3.56
N PHE A 6 8.66 -4.25 2.79
CA PHE A 6 7.38 -3.67 3.17
C PHE A 6 6.58 -4.72 3.96
N THR A 7 6.45 -4.48 5.26
CA THR A 7 5.92 -5.45 6.24
C THR A 7 4.42 -5.28 6.47
N ASP A 8 3.80 -6.22 7.19
CA ASP A 8 2.40 -6.06 7.63
C ASP A 8 2.22 -4.88 8.59
N ALA A 9 3.26 -4.46 9.32
CA ALA A 9 3.17 -3.26 10.13
C ALA A 9 3.03 -2.01 9.24
N ASP A 10 3.76 -1.96 8.12
CA ASP A 10 3.69 -0.86 7.16
C ASP A 10 2.34 -0.81 6.46
N VAL A 11 1.80 -1.98 6.04
CA VAL A 11 0.43 -2.07 5.49
C VAL A 11 -0.58 -1.50 6.47
N ARG A 12 -0.55 -1.94 7.74
CA ARG A 12 -1.48 -1.44 8.76
C ARG A 12 -1.33 0.07 8.98
N GLN A 13 -0.11 0.59 8.97
CA GLN A 13 0.13 2.02 9.12
C GLN A 13 -0.45 2.83 7.95
N VAL A 14 -0.31 2.33 6.72
CA VAL A 14 -0.82 2.96 5.51
C VAL A 14 -2.36 2.89 5.45
N LEU A 15 -2.97 1.77 5.84
CA LEU A 15 -4.43 1.65 5.92
C LEU A 15 -5.03 2.54 7.03
N HIS A 16 -4.44 2.52 8.22
CA HIS A 16 -4.88 3.36 9.34
C HIS A 16 -4.79 4.85 9.00
N ALA A 17 -3.80 5.25 8.21
CA ALA A 17 -3.64 6.63 7.76
C ALA A 17 -4.82 7.17 6.95
N VAL A 18 -5.54 6.30 6.25
CA VAL A 18 -6.72 6.65 5.45
C VAL A 18 -8.03 6.22 6.12
N GLY A 19 -7.97 5.84 7.40
CA GLY A 19 -9.16 5.46 8.17
C GLY A 19 -9.68 4.05 7.89
N VAL A 20 -8.91 3.20 7.20
CA VAL A 20 -9.30 1.83 6.87
C VAL A 20 -8.85 0.88 7.98
N PRO A 21 -9.75 0.03 8.52
CA PRO A 21 -9.37 -0.99 9.49
C PRO A 21 -8.43 -2.00 8.84
N ALA A 22 -7.39 -2.36 9.57
CA ALA A 22 -6.28 -3.10 9.00
C ALA A 22 -6.45 -4.63 9.07
N ASP A 23 -7.68 -5.11 9.28
CA ASP A 23 -8.00 -6.52 9.42
C ASP A 23 -8.46 -7.15 8.08
N ASP A 24 -8.87 -6.33 7.12
CA ASP A 24 -9.50 -6.79 5.86
C ASP A 24 -8.54 -6.78 4.66
N HIS A 25 -7.42 -7.49 4.78
CA HIS A 25 -6.37 -7.54 3.74
C HIS A 25 -6.80 -8.23 2.43
N HIS A 26 -7.94 -8.92 2.43
CA HIS A 26 -8.48 -9.67 1.29
C HIS A 26 -9.49 -8.89 0.45
N LEU A 27 -10.05 -7.80 0.99
CA LEU A 27 -10.98 -6.95 0.27
C LEU A 27 -10.23 -6.00 -0.66
N THR A 28 -10.86 -5.63 -1.76
CA THR A 28 -10.33 -4.58 -2.63
C THR A 28 -10.47 -3.22 -1.96
N PHE A 29 -9.69 -2.25 -2.41
CA PHE A 29 -9.81 -0.86 -1.95
C PHE A 29 -11.20 -0.29 -2.21
N GLU A 30 -11.82 -0.63 -3.35
CA GLU A 30 -13.22 -0.30 -3.63
C GLU A 30 -14.19 -0.90 -2.60
N GLN A 31 -13.99 -2.16 -2.20
CA GLN A 31 -14.81 -2.82 -1.16
C GLN A 31 -14.58 -2.25 0.24
N LEU A 32 -13.45 -1.59 0.45
CA LEU A 32 -13.06 -0.91 1.69
C LEU A 32 -13.45 0.57 1.68
N ASP A 33 -14.24 1.02 0.71
CA ASP A 33 -14.63 2.42 0.50
C ASP A 33 -13.43 3.38 0.43
N VAL A 34 -12.28 2.90 -0.08
CA VAL A 34 -11.09 3.71 -0.29
C VAL A 34 -11.21 4.46 -1.59
N ASP A 35 -11.38 5.77 -1.48
CA ASP A 35 -11.51 6.68 -2.60
C ASP A 35 -10.14 7.03 -3.22
N SER A 36 -10.18 7.70 -4.37
CA SER A 36 -8.96 8.05 -5.12
C SER A 36 -8.01 8.95 -4.33
N LEU A 37 -8.53 9.82 -3.47
CA LEU A 37 -7.69 10.65 -2.60
C LEU A 37 -6.96 9.80 -1.56
N ALA A 38 -7.66 8.87 -0.93
CA ALA A 38 -7.05 7.92 0.00
C ALA A 38 -5.97 7.06 -0.69
N LEU A 39 -6.23 6.53 -1.89
CA LEU A 39 -5.22 5.79 -2.67
C LEU A 39 -3.98 6.66 -2.94
N MET A 40 -4.16 7.91 -3.37
CA MET A 40 -3.06 8.86 -3.59
C MET A 40 -2.26 9.13 -2.30
N GLU A 41 -2.94 9.30 -1.16
CA GLU A 41 -2.26 9.48 0.13
C GLU A 41 -1.45 8.25 0.53
N MET A 42 -1.99 7.04 0.30
CA MET A 42 -1.28 5.78 0.55
C MET A 42 -0.01 5.67 -0.31
N ALA A 43 -0.12 5.94 -1.61
CA ALA A 43 1.02 5.93 -2.53
C ALA A 43 2.08 6.96 -2.13
N THR A 44 1.67 8.17 -1.79
CA THR A 44 2.58 9.24 -1.32
C THR A 44 3.34 8.84 -0.06
N ARG A 45 2.67 8.16 0.89
CA ARG A 45 3.30 7.67 2.12
C ARG A 45 4.32 6.59 1.84
N ILE A 46 3.99 5.63 0.98
CA ILE A 46 4.89 4.55 0.58
C ILE A 46 6.12 5.12 -0.14
N MET A 47 5.94 6.08 -1.04
CA MET A 47 7.05 6.78 -1.69
C MET A 47 7.95 7.49 -0.67
N ARG A 48 7.36 8.15 0.33
CA ARG A 48 8.12 8.86 1.36
C ARG A 48 8.89 7.93 2.30
N SER A 49 8.34 6.78 2.67
CA SER A 49 8.97 5.87 3.64
C SER A 49 9.88 4.80 3.01
N HIS A 50 9.59 4.37 1.77
CA HIS A 50 10.31 3.30 1.09
C HIS A 50 10.95 3.71 -0.24
N GLY A 51 10.72 4.94 -0.72
CA GLY A 51 11.27 5.41 -1.99
C GLY A 51 10.65 4.74 -3.22
N VAL A 52 9.50 4.09 -3.07
CA VAL A 52 8.80 3.37 -4.14
C VAL A 52 7.57 4.16 -4.57
N ASP A 53 7.53 4.54 -5.84
CA ASP A 53 6.35 5.11 -6.46
C ASP A 53 5.43 4.00 -6.96
N ILE A 54 4.18 4.01 -6.48
CA ILE A 54 3.13 3.08 -6.88
C ILE A 54 1.84 3.79 -7.28
N GLU A 55 1.84 5.12 -7.43
CA GLU A 55 0.60 5.91 -7.62
C GLU A 55 -0.22 5.41 -8.81
N GLU A 56 0.44 5.18 -9.95
CA GLU A 56 -0.22 4.68 -11.17
C GLU A 56 -0.60 3.19 -11.09
N LEU A 57 -0.01 2.46 -10.15
CA LEU A 57 -0.20 1.01 -10.00
C LEU A 57 -1.26 0.68 -8.93
N LEU A 58 -1.54 1.61 -8.02
CA LEU A 58 -2.44 1.43 -6.90
C LEU A 58 -3.88 1.78 -7.31
N THR A 59 -4.55 0.80 -7.91
CA THR A 59 -5.92 0.94 -8.43
C THR A 59 -6.98 0.45 -7.42
N PRO A 60 -8.24 0.94 -7.48
CA PRO A 60 -9.30 0.56 -6.54
C PRO A 60 -9.64 -0.95 -6.50
N ASP A 61 -9.38 -1.69 -7.56
CA ASP A 61 -9.59 -3.13 -7.67
C ASP A 61 -8.49 -3.97 -6.98
N ARG A 62 -7.41 -3.34 -6.49
CA ARG A 62 -6.37 -4.04 -5.73
C ARG A 62 -6.74 -4.22 -4.27
N THR A 63 -6.12 -5.22 -3.65
CA THR A 63 -6.22 -5.48 -2.21
C THR A 63 -4.98 -4.95 -1.48
N PRO A 64 -5.04 -4.73 -0.16
CA PRO A 64 -3.87 -4.41 0.65
C PRO A 64 -2.76 -5.47 0.54
N ALA A 65 -3.12 -6.75 0.41
CA ALA A 65 -2.16 -7.83 0.18
C ALA A 65 -1.47 -7.71 -1.19
N ALA A 66 -2.21 -7.36 -2.24
CA ALA A 66 -1.66 -7.13 -3.58
C ALA A 66 -0.74 -5.89 -3.61
N MET A 67 -1.10 -4.82 -2.89
CA MET A 67 -0.23 -3.66 -2.68
C MET A 67 1.07 -4.07 -1.98
N LYS A 68 1.00 -4.89 -0.92
CA LYS A 68 2.18 -5.35 -0.21
C LYS A 68 3.15 -6.12 -1.13
N ALA A 69 2.61 -7.04 -1.93
CA ALA A 69 3.41 -7.80 -2.90
C ALA A 69 4.06 -6.85 -3.92
N LEU A 70 3.27 -5.93 -4.49
CA LEU A 70 3.75 -4.94 -5.46
C LEU A 70 4.92 -4.11 -4.93
N VAL A 71 4.81 -3.57 -3.71
CA VAL A 71 5.89 -2.76 -3.12
C VAL A 71 7.14 -3.59 -2.88
N ASN A 72 7.01 -4.84 -2.42
CA ASN A 72 8.16 -5.72 -2.21
C ASN A 72 8.85 -6.15 -3.51
N ASP A 73 8.08 -6.34 -4.59
CA ASP A 73 8.64 -6.62 -5.91
C ASP A 73 9.49 -5.44 -6.40
N LEU A 74 8.99 -4.22 -6.24
CA LEU A 74 9.71 -2.99 -6.61
C LEU A 74 10.95 -2.75 -5.74
N LEU A 75 10.85 -3.01 -4.42
CA LEU A 75 11.99 -2.95 -3.50
C LEU A 75 13.09 -3.97 -3.81
N SER A 76 12.73 -5.11 -4.42
CA SER A 76 13.67 -6.16 -4.78
C SER A 76 14.30 -5.94 -6.16
N ALA A 77 13.69 -5.09 -7.00
CA ALA A 77 14.14 -4.77 -8.34
C ALA A 77 15.14 -3.59 -8.40
N GLY A 78 15.28 -2.82 -7.32
CA GLY A 78 16.24 -1.70 -7.19
C GLY A 78 17.45 -2.02 -6.34
#